data_AF-A0A7D5KLR8-F1
#
_entry.id   AF-A0A7D5KLR8-F1
#
_cell.length_a   1.000
_cell.length_b   1.000
_cell.length_c   1.000
_cell.angle_alpha   90.00
_cell.angle_beta   90.00
_cell.angle_gamma   90.00
#
_symmetry.space_group_name_H-M   'P 1'
#
loop_
_entity.id
_entity.type
_entity.pdbx_description
1 polymer ?
#
loop_
_entity_poly.entity_id
_entity_poly.type
_entity_poly.pdbx_seq_one_letter_code
_entity_poly.pdbx_strand_id
1 'polypeptide(L)'
;MARGTDRAALAAEVCIALKRCCPGSSAEPRGSLASGTADAFSDIDIAWVVPDARFPDCLAHVAEWLAEVRPVDSVRGDPDFHHSDRRRLLFIRFAGVPLFWRLDLDIRTASVADDPHYDAGNPAARARQDEWSRPASALANAVGAVKAVARKRDDDARGLLDRGFARIGEDDRATGDWAHDVTRLAHAAALRDSALTDLAAQVTELAARHLGTGGA
;
A
#
# COMPACT_ATOMS: atom_id res chain seq x y z
N MET A 1 -20.82 4.94 -0.75
CA MET A 1 -20.28 3.89 -1.63
C MET A 1 -19.63 4.55 -2.84
N ALA A 2 -18.31 4.67 -2.87
CA ALA A 2 -17.59 5.11 -4.06
C ALA A 2 -17.68 3.98 -5.09
N ARG A 3 -18.27 4.25 -6.26
CA ARG A 3 -18.50 3.23 -7.31
C ARG A 3 -17.16 2.90 -7.97
N GLY A 4 -16.99 1.67 -8.49
CA GLY A 4 -15.74 1.23 -9.15
C GLY A 4 -15.26 2.11 -10.31
N THR A 5 -16.14 2.94 -10.89
CA THR A 5 -15.80 3.98 -11.87
C THR A 5 -14.89 5.08 -11.31
N ASP A 6 -14.95 5.38 -10.02
CA ASP A 6 -14.12 6.41 -9.38
C ASP A 6 -12.67 5.94 -9.15
N ARG A 7 -12.47 4.64 -8.83
CA ARG A 7 -11.11 4.06 -8.70
C ARG A 7 -10.38 3.99 -10.04
N ALA A 8 -11.07 3.49 -11.08
CA ALA A 8 -10.47 3.40 -12.41
C ALA A 8 -10.16 4.79 -12.99
N ALA A 9 -11.03 5.77 -12.73
CA ALA A 9 -10.78 7.17 -13.09
C ALA A 9 -9.53 7.72 -12.37
N LEU A 10 -9.43 7.54 -11.05
CA LEU A 10 -8.24 7.95 -10.29
C LEU A 10 -6.95 7.28 -10.82
N ALA A 11 -6.99 5.98 -11.12
CA ALA A 11 -5.83 5.28 -11.70
C ALA A 11 -5.42 5.86 -13.06
N ALA A 12 -6.40 6.20 -13.90
CA ALA A 12 -6.16 6.83 -15.20
C ALA A 12 -5.57 8.24 -15.06
N GLU A 13 -6.10 9.06 -14.15
CA GLU A 13 -5.58 10.40 -13.84
C GLU A 13 -4.13 10.34 -13.34
N VAL A 14 -3.82 9.39 -12.44
CA VAL A 14 -2.45 9.13 -11.97
C VAL A 14 -1.54 8.76 -13.15
N CYS A 15 -1.95 7.83 -14.02
CA CYS A 15 -1.13 7.45 -15.18
C CYS A 15 -0.86 8.65 -16.11
N ILE A 16 -1.86 9.52 -16.33
CA ILE A 16 -1.71 10.73 -17.15
C ILE A 16 -0.72 11.70 -16.51
N ALA A 17 -0.84 11.95 -15.20
CA ALA A 17 0.06 12.84 -14.48
C ALA A 17 1.51 12.33 -14.50
N LEU A 18 1.74 11.04 -14.24
CA LEU A 18 3.07 10.44 -14.26
C LEU A 18 3.75 10.57 -15.64
N LYS A 19 3.00 10.30 -16.72
CA LYS A 19 3.48 10.48 -18.11
C LYS A 19 3.80 11.94 -18.43
N ARG A 20 2.98 12.87 -17.95
CA ARG A 20 3.18 14.31 -18.15
C ARG A 20 4.44 14.81 -17.44
N CYS A 21 4.67 14.38 -16.20
CA CYS A 21 5.78 14.87 -15.37
C CYS A 21 7.13 14.25 -15.73
N CYS A 22 7.14 13.06 -16.35
CA CYS A 22 8.36 12.43 -16.87
C CYS A 22 8.24 12.11 -18.37
N PRO A 23 8.60 13.04 -19.27
CA PRO A 23 8.63 12.78 -20.71
C PRO A 23 9.52 11.57 -21.05
N GLY A 24 9.04 10.70 -21.92
CA GLY A 24 9.72 9.45 -22.28
C GLY A 24 9.46 8.28 -21.33
N SER A 25 8.65 8.47 -20.28
CA SER A 25 8.16 7.39 -19.42
C SER A 25 6.89 6.72 -19.96
N SER A 26 6.56 5.53 -19.45
CA SER A 26 5.27 4.87 -19.64
C SER A 26 4.67 4.50 -18.29
N ALA A 27 3.38 4.74 -18.12
CA ALA A 27 2.63 4.39 -16.91
C ALA A 27 1.35 3.63 -17.28
N GLU A 28 1.15 2.46 -16.66
CA GLU A 28 0.06 1.55 -16.99
C GLU A 28 -0.54 0.93 -15.73
N PRO A 29 -1.88 0.82 -15.64
CA PRO A 29 -2.52 0.01 -14.61
C PRO A 29 -2.05 -1.44 -14.70
N ARG A 30 -1.95 -2.10 -13.55
CA ARG A 30 -1.64 -3.52 -13.40
C ARG A 30 -2.70 -4.21 -12.56
N GLY A 31 -2.46 -5.49 -12.28
CA GLY A 31 -3.27 -6.28 -11.36
C GLY A 31 -4.75 -6.31 -11.76
N SER A 32 -5.60 -6.29 -10.73
CA SER A 32 -7.04 -6.50 -10.89
C SER A 32 -7.74 -5.41 -11.73
N LEU A 33 -7.22 -4.19 -11.76
CA LEU A 33 -7.74 -3.11 -12.60
C LEU A 33 -7.48 -3.38 -14.08
N ALA A 34 -6.26 -3.80 -14.43
CA ALA A 34 -5.89 -4.09 -15.81
C ALA A 34 -6.62 -5.34 -16.35
N SER A 35 -6.82 -6.36 -15.52
CA SER A 35 -7.54 -7.58 -15.90
C SER A 35 -9.07 -7.46 -15.83
N GLY A 36 -9.61 -6.32 -15.39
CA GLY A 36 -11.06 -6.11 -15.25
C GLY A 36 -11.71 -6.95 -14.14
N THR A 37 -10.92 -7.47 -13.19
CA THR A 37 -11.37 -8.33 -12.08
C THR A 37 -11.43 -7.59 -10.74
N ALA A 38 -11.24 -6.27 -10.75
CA ALA A 38 -11.22 -5.47 -9.52
C ALA A 38 -12.57 -5.44 -8.81
N ASP A 39 -12.56 -5.66 -7.49
CA ASP A 39 -13.75 -5.61 -6.64
C ASP A 39 -13.72 -4.37 -5.71
N ALA A 40 -14.66 -4.23 -4.79
CA ALA A 40 -14.70 -3.08 -3.88
C ALA A 40 -13.45 -2.94 -2.96
N PHE A 41 -12.66 -4.00 -2.81
CA PHE A 41 -11.51 -4.11 -1.91
C PHE A 41 -10.16 -4.04 -2.64
N SER A 42 -10.14 -3.99 -3.96
CA SER A 42 -8.90 -3.82 -4.74
C SER A 42 -8.23 -2.46 -4.46
N ASP A 43 -6.90 -2.52 -4.37
CA ASP A 43 -5.95 -1.42 -4.50
C ASP A 43 -5.87 -0.93 -5.95
N ILE A 44 -4.98 0.05 -6.17
CA ILE A 44 -4.59 0.55 -7.48
C ILE A 44 -3.15 0.13 -7.72
N ASP A 45 -2.90 -0.78 -8.65
CA ASP A 45 -1.54 -1.14 -9.05
C ASP A 45 -1.16 -0.37 -10.32
N ILE A 46 -0.02 0.32 -10.32
CA ILE A 46 0.52 1.00 -11.50
C ILE A 46 1.99 0.63 -11.67
N ALA A 47 2.36 0.23 -12.89
CA ALA A 47 3.76 0.15 -13.30
C ALA A 47 4.15 1.45 -14.00
N TRP A 48 5.24 2.07 -13.56
CA TRP A 48 5.78 3.27 -14.16
C TRP A 48 7.25 3.04 -14.57
N VAL A 49 7.48 2.94 -15.88
CA VAL A 49 8.81 2.79 -16.45
C VAL A 49 9.33 4.17 -16.83
N VAL A 50 10.47 4.56 -16.26
CA VAL A 50 11.10 5.86 -16.48
C VAL A 50 12.46 5.71 -17.17
N PRO A 51 12.93 6.71 -17.92
CA PRO A 51 14.30 6.72 -18.40
C PRO A 51 15.29 6.61 -17.22
N ASP A 52 16.32 5.78 -17.36
CA ASP A 52 17.32 5.51 -16.32
C ASP A 52 17.87 6.78 -15.65
N ALA A 53 18.26 7.77 -16.46
CA ALA A 53 18.82 9.03 -15.99
C ALA A 53 17.84 9.89 -15.17
N ARG A 54 16.53 9.63 -15.27
CA ARG A 54 15.47 10.38 -14.58
C ARG A 54 14.99 9.69 -13.31
N PHE A 55 15.46 8.47 -13.02
CA PHE A 55 14.98 7.70 -11.88
C PHE A 55 15.15 8.42 -10.54
N PRO A 56 16.32 9.00 -10.19
CA PRO A 56 16.47 9.75 -8.94
C PRO A 56 15.49 10.93 -8.83
N ASP A 57 15.34 11.72 -9.89
CA ASP A 57 14.40 12.85 -9.92
C ASP A 57 12.95 12.37 -9.74
N CYS A 58 12.59 11.26 -10.38
CA CYS A 58 11.24 10.71 -10.24
C CYS A 58 10.95 10.32 -8.80
N LEU A 59 11.91 9.70 -8.10
CA LEU A 59 11.73 9.36 -6.69
C LEU A 59 11.63 10.57 -5.78
N ALA A 60 12.41 11.62 -6.06
CA ALA A 60 12.40 12.84 -5.27
C ALA A 60 11.07 13.60 -5.37
N HIS A 61 10.43 13.59 -6.54
CA HIS A 61 9.28 14.45 -6.84
C HIS A 61 7.94 13.72 -7.03
N VAL A 62 7.91 12.38 -7.05
CA VAL A 62 6.68 11.62 -7.31
C VAL A 62 5.54 12.00 -6.38
N ALA A 63 5.80 12.25 -5.09
CA ALA A 63 4.78 12.66 -4.15
C ALA A 63 4.14 14.02 -4.53
N GLU A 64 4.97 14.98 -4.96
CA GLU A 64 4.53 16.31 -5.40
C GLU A 64 3.71 16.21 -6.68
N TRP A 65 4.16 15.42 -7.66
CA TRP A 65 3.44 15.21 -8.92
C TRP A 65 2.11 14.49 -8.72
N LEU A 66 2.06 13.52 -7.82
CA LEU A 66 0.81 12.84 -7.46
C LEU A 66 -0.15 13.79 -6.72
N ALA A 67 0.37 14.75 -5.95
CA ALA A 67 -0.43 15.75 -5.26
C ALA A 67 -1.22 16.67 -6.22
N GLU A 68 -0.77 16.83 -7.48
CA GLU A 68 -1.51 17.54 -8.52
C GLU A 68 -2.80 16.82 -8.96
N VAL A 69 -2.85 15.49 -8.80
CA VAL A 69 -4.06 14.70 -9.07
C VAL A 69 -4.97 14.74 -7.85
N ARG A 70 -4.39 14.43 -6.68
CA ARG A 70 -5.11 14.43 -5.41
C ARG A 70 -4.11 14.58 -4.26
N PRO A 71 -4.45 15.30 -3.17
CA PRO A 71 -3.52 15.45 -2.04
C PRO A 71 -3.02 14.11 -1.52
N VAL A 72 -1.70 13.97 -1.40
CA VAL A 72 -1.03 12.79 -0.85
C VAL A 72 -1.03 12.89 0.67
N ASP A 73 -1.57 11.86 1.33
CA ASP A 73 -1.62 11.76 2.79
C ASP A 73 -0.37 11.06 3.34
N SER A 74 0.11 10.02 2.66
CA SER A 74 1.35 9.33 3.04
C SER A 74 1.98 8.59 1.87
N VAL A 75 3.31 8.48 1.91
CA VAL A 75 4.12 7.66 1.01
C VAL A 75 5.01 6.76 1.84
N ARG A 76 5.06 5.47 1.49
CA ARG A 76 5.97 4.49 2.12
C ARG A 76 6.65 3.65 1.06
N GLY A 77 7.96 3.47 1.17
CA GLY A 77 8.69 2.52 0.33
C GLY A 77 8.45 1.06 0.77
N ASP A 78 8.51 0.15 -0.18
CA ASP A 78 8.67 -1.26 0.10
C ASP A 78 10.08 -1.53 0.65
N PRO A 79 10.20 -2.21 1.81
CA PRO A 79 11.51 -2.50 2.40
C PRO A 79 12.37 -3.41 1.52
N ASP A 80 11.79 -4.20 0.62
CA ASP A 80 12.52 -5.12 -0.24
C ASP A 80 13.27 -4.43 -1.39
N PHE A 81 12.79 -3.25 -1.79
CA PHE A 81 13.34 -2.46 -2.88
C PHE A 81 13.72 -1.04 -2.43
N HIS A 82 14.01 -0.83 -1.15
CA HIS A 82 14.23 0.49 -0.58
C HIS A 82 15.50 1.18 -1.08
N HIS A 83 16.56 0.44 -1.36
CA HIS A 83 17.87 0.93 -1.82
C HIS A 83 18.23 0.53 -3.25
N SER A 84 17.39 -0.26 -3.94
CA SER A 84 17.61 -0.64 -5.34
C SER A 84 17.91 0.57 -6.24
N ASP A 85 18.91 0.50 -7.10
CA ASP A 85 19.27 1.67 -7.92
C ASP A 85 18.35 1.86 -9.14
N ARG A 86 17.51 0.87 -9.45
CA ARG A 86 16.67 0.86 -10.67
C ARG A 86 15.22 0.47 -10.46
N ARG A 87 14.83 0.07 -9.24
CA ARG A 87 13.43 -0.28 -8.91
C ARG A 87 13.02 0.26 -7.55
N ARG A 88 11.84 0.86 -7.46
CA ARG A 88 11.19 1.22 -6.18
C ARG A 88 9.74 0.82 -6.25
N LEU A 89 9.26 0.14 -5.23
CA LEU A 89 7.82 -0.02 -5.00
C LEU A 89 7.41 0.97 -3.92
N LEU A 90 6.50 1.88 -4.26
CA LEU A 90 5.96 2.87 -3.34
C LEU A 90 4.49 2.57 -3.05
N PHE A 91 4.09 2.76 -1.79
CA PHE A 91 2.73 2.65 -1.31
C PHE A 91 2.23 4.05 -0.95
N ILE A 92 1.24 4.53 -1.70
CA ILE A 92 0.71 5.89 -1.56
C ILE A 92 -0.74 5.82 -1.07
N ARG A 93 -1.06 6.65 -0.08
CA ARG A 93 -2.45 6.96 0.30
C ARG A 93 -2.75 8.40 -0.05
N PHE A 94 -3.91 8.61 -0.62
CA PHE A 94 -4.45 9.93 -0.93
C PHE A 94 -5.46 10.35 0.13
N ALA A 95 -5.50 11.65 0.44
CA ALA A 95 -6.47 12.20 1.36
C ALA A 95 -7.91 12.02 0.81
N GLY A 96 -8.82 11.64 1.70
CA GLY A 96 -10.24 11.43 1.35
C GLY A 96 -10.50 10.25 0.40
N VAL A 97 -9.52 9.37 0.18
CA VAL A 97 -9.67 8.14 -0.63
C VAL A 97 -9.84 6.93 0.31
N PRO A 98 -10.73 5.96 -0.02
CA PRO A 98 -10.88 4.76 0.79
C PRO A 98 -9.56 4.04 1.05
N LEU A 99 -9.33 3.56 2.28
CA LEU A 99 -8.10 2.86 2.68
C LEU A 99 -7.78 1.62 1.84
N PHE A 100 -8.80 0.99 1.23
CA PHE A 100 -8.57 -0.14 0.33
C PHE A 100 -7.90 0.25 -0.99
N TRP A 101 -8.09 1.49 -1.45
CA TRP A 101 -7.59 2.01 -2.72
C TRP A 101 -6.20 2.64 -2.59
N ARG A 102 -5.35 2.03 -1.75
CA ARG A 102 -3.92 2.35 -1.73
C ARG A 102 -3.36 2.20 -3.15
N LEU A 103 -2.51 3.15 -3.54
CA LEU A 103 -1.76 3.06 -4.78
C LEU A 103 -0.44 2.32 -4.52
N ASP A 104 -0.23 1.23 -5.24
CA ASP A 104 0.99 0.46 -5.31
C ASP A 104 1.69 0.83 -6.63
N LEU A 105 2.71 1.68 -6.53
CA LEU A 105 3.43 2.24 -7.66
C LEU A 105 4.79 1.55 -7.80
N ASP A 106 4.91 0.64 -8.77
CA ASP A 106 6.18 -0.03 -9.15
C ASP A 106 6.91 0.83 -10.18
N ILE A 107 7.93 1.56 -9.71
CA ILE A 107 8.77 2.43 -10.52
C ILE A 107 10.00 1.65 -10.96
N ARG A 108 10.25 1.58 -12.27
CA ARG A 108 11.41 0.88 -12.85
C ARG A 108 12.15 1.75 -13.85
N THR A 109 13.46 1.58 -13.96
CA THR A 109 14.19 2.15 -15.11
C THR A 109 13.91 1.37 -16.38
N ALA A 110 14.05 2.03 -17.52
CA ALA A 110 13.87 1.42 -18.83
C ALA A 110 14.80 0.21 -19.03
N SER A 111 16.03 0.26 -18.51
CA SER A 111 16.99 -0.85 -18.62
C SER A 111 16.57 -2.14 -17.92
N VAL A 112 15.63 -2.09 -16.96
CA VAL A 112 15.15 -3.25 -16.19
C VAL A 112 13.63 -3.43 -16.28
N ALA A 113 12.97 -2.73 -17.21
CA ALA A 113 11.52 -2.73 -17.32
C ALA A 113 10.93 -4.15 -17.44
N ASP A 114 11.59 -4.99 -18.25
CA ASP A 114 11.18 -6.35 -18.56
C ASP A 114 11.67 -7.40 -17.56
N ASP A 115 12.37 -6.99 -16.49
CA ASP A 115 12.81 -7.89 -15.41
C ASP A 115 11.93 -7.72 -14.16
N PRO A 116 10.88 -8.56 -13.97
CA PRO A 116 10.02 -8.49 -12.80
C PRO A 116 10.71 -8.90 -11.49
N HIS A 117 11.88 -9.54 -11.56
CA HIS A 117 12.63 -10.03 -10.40
C HIS A 117 13.87 -9.19 -10.11
N TYR A 118 14.08 -8.08 -10.81
CA TYR A 118 15.19 -7.18 -10.54
C TYR A 118 15.24 -6.82 -9.05
N ASP A 119 16.40 -7.09 -8.43
CA ASP A 119 16.70 -6.94 -7.00
C ASP A 119 15.86 -7.76 -6.01
N ALA A 120 14.98 -8.67 -6.46
CA ALA A 120 14.11 -9.47 -5.58
C ALA A 120 14.87 -10.39 -4.62
N GLY A 121 16.14 -10.69 -4.88
CA GLY A 121 17.05 -11.40 -3.97
C GLY A 121 18.24 -10.59 -3.46
N ASN A 122 18.33 -9.29 -3.80
CA ASN A 122 19.49 -8.46 -3.48
C ASN A 122 19.41 -7.91 -2.04
N PRO A 123 20.31 -8.30 -1.12
CA PRO A 123 20.33 -7.77 0.25
C PRO A 123 20.69 -6.28 0.31
N ALA A 124 21.48 -5.77 -0.64
CA ALA A 124 21.85 -4.37 -0.69
C ALA A 124 20.69 -3.44 -1.09
N ALA A 125 19.64 -4.00 -1.71
CA ALA A 125 18.42 -3.27 -2.04
C ALA A 125 17.47 -3.12 -0.83
N ARG A 126 17.73 -3.79 0.29
CA ARG A 126 16.81 -3.85 1.44
C ARG A 126 16.95 -2.66 2.37
N ALA A 127 15.82 -2.18 2.90
CA ALA A 127 15.80 -1.24 4.00
C ALA A 127 16.52 -1.81 5.22
N ARG A 128 17.23 -0.95 5.93
CA ARG A 128 17.72 -1.20 7.30
C ARG A 128 16.53 -1.12 8.27
N GLN A 129 16.76 -1.58 9.49
CA GLN A 129 15.69 -1.71 10.50
C GLN A 129 14.99 -0.38 10.84
N ASP A 130 15.71 0.74 10.74
CA ASP A 130 15.26 2.10 11.07
C ASP A 130 14.73 2.89 9.86
N GLU A 131 14.91 2.38 8.64
CA GLU A 131 14.49 3.04 7.39
C GLU A 131 13.04 2.68 6.98
N TRP A 132 12.40 1.80 7.74
CA TRP A 132 11.05 1.31 7.46
C TRP A 132 10.16 1.29 8.71
N SER A 133 9.02 1.98 8.63
CA SER A 133 8.05 1.99 9.73
C SER A 133 7.33 0.64 9.84
N ARG A 134 7.79 -0.17 10.80
CA ARG A 134 7.15 -1.45 11.18
C ARG A 134 5.71 -1.25 11.69
N PRO A 135 5.40 -0.23 12.52
CA PRO A 135 4.02 0.06 12.91
C PRO A 135 3.09 0.40 11.73
N ALA A 136 3.55 1.22 10.77
CA ALA A 136 2.75 1.50 9.57
C ALA A 136 2.53 0.23 8.72
N SER A 137 3.53 -0.65 8.66
CA SER A 137 3.38 -1.95 7.99
C SER A 137 2.39 -2.89 8.70
N ALA A 138 2.33 -2.85 10.04
CA ALA A 138 1.33 -3.59 10.80
C ALA A 138 -0.10 -3.10 10.49
N LEU A 139 -0.30 -1.77 10.40
CA LEU A 139 -1.58 -1.20 9.98
C LEU A 139 -1.97 -1.59 8.54
N ALA A 140 -1.00 -1.67 7.63
CA ALA A 140 -1.25 -2.16 6.27
C ALA A 140 -1.70 -3.64 6.25
N ASN A 141 -1.17 -4.48 7.14
CA ASN A 141 -1.66 -5.85 7.33
C ASN A 141 -3.08 -5.87 7.88
N ALA A 142 -3.41 -5.00 8.83
CA ALA A 142 -4.75 -4.91 9.39
C ALA A 142 -5.79 -4.58 8.30
N VAL A 143 -5.51 -3.60 7.43
CA VAL A 143 -6.35 -3.32 6.25
C VAL A 143 -6.46 -4.54 5.33
N GLY A 144 -5.34 -5.22 5.08
CA GLY A 144 -5.31 -6.46 4.31
C GLY A 144 -6.19 -7.56 4.92
N ALA A 145 -6.20 -7.71 6.24
CA ALA A 145 -7.01 -8.68 6.95
C ALA A 145 -8.50 -8.38 6.77
N VAL A 146 -8.92 -7.11 6.87
CA VAL A 146 -10.29 -6.70 6.54
C VAL A 146 -10.65 -7.09 5.10
N LYS A 147 -9.77 -6.84 4.12
CA LYS A 147 -9.98 -7.28 2.72
C LYS A 147 -10.13 -8.81 2.61
N ALA A 148 -9.33 -9.57 3.36
CA ALA A 148 -9.34 -11.02 3.33
C ALA A 148 -10.64 -11.60 3.92
N VAL A 149 -11.08 -11.12 5.08
CA VAL A 149 -12.34 -11.55 5.71
C VAL A 149 -13.54 -11.20 4.83
N ALA A 150 -13.56 -9.99 4.25
CA ALA A 150 -14.63 -9.60 3.33
C ALA A 150 -14.71 -10.51 2.07
N ARG A 151 -13.60 -11.16 1.72
CA ARG A 151 -13.51 -12.16 0.64
C ARG A 151 -13.62 -13.61 1.13
N LYS A 152 -13.98 -13.84 2.40
CA LYS A 152 -14.11 -15.16 3.04
C LYS A 152 -12.81 -15.97 3.02
N ARG A 153 -11.68 -15.29 3.24
CA ARG A 153 -10.33 -15.89 3.29
C ARG A 153 -9.75 -15.75 4.70
N ASP A 154 -10.31 -16.52 5.62
CA ASP A 154 -10.02 -16.40 7.05
C ASP A 154 -8.58 -16.79 7.40
N ASP A 155 -8.00 -17.78 6.72
CA ASP A 155 -6.59 -18.16 6.89
C ASP A 155 -5.64 -17.04 6.46
N ASP A 156 -5.94 -16.36 5.35
CA ASP A 156 -5.20 -15.19 4.89
C ASP A 156 -5.29 -14.06 5.93
N ALA A 157 -6.48 -13.81 6.47
CA ALA A 157 -6.73 -12.79 7.48
C ALA A 157 -5.92 -13.05 8.76
N ARG A 158 -5.95 -14.30 9.25
CA ARG A 158 -5.16 -14.76 10.39
C ARG A 158 -3.67 -14.53 10.15
N GLY A 159 -3.14 -15.00 9.02
CA GLY A 159 -1.73 -14.83 8.69
C GLY A 159 -1.31 -13.35 8.57
N LEU A 160 -2.19 -12.47 8.08
CA LEU A 160 -1.94 -11.03 8.02
C LEU A 160 -1.87 -10.40 9.40
N LEU A 161 -2.82 -10.71 10.29
CA LEU A 161 -2.86 -10.19 11.66
C LEU A 161 -1.66 -10.68 12.48
N ASP A 162 -1.33 -11.97 12.42
CA ASP A 162 -0.17 -12.54 13.12
C ASP A 162 1.14 -11.88 12.69
N ARG A 163 1.33 -11.68 11.37
CA ARG A 163 2.48 -10.90 10.86
C ARG A 163 2.44 -9.44 11.32
N GLY A 164 1.24 -8.87 11.50
CA GLY A 164 1.03 -7.52 12.00
C GLY A 164 1.56 -7.37 13.43
N PHE A 165 1.10 -8.22 14.35
CA PHE A 165 1.57 -8.24 15.74
C PHE A 165 3.08 -8.50 15.82
N ALA A 166 3.59 -9.48 15.06
CA ALA A 166 5.03 -9.77 15.02
C ALA A 166 5.88 -8.59 14.51
N ARG A 167 5.35 -7.76 13.59
CA ARG A 167 6.07 -6.57 13.08
C ARG A 167 6.34 -5.54 14.17
N ILE A 168 5.44 -5.38 15.12
CA ILE A 168 5.56 -4.44 16.23
C ILE A 168 6.09 -5.09 17.52
N GLY A 169 6.48 -6.37 17.45
CA GLY A 169 7.04 -7.10 18.59
C GLY A 169 6.03 -7.41 19.68
N GLU A 170 4.76 -7.60 19.30
CA GLU A 170 3.73 -8.13 20.19
C GLU A 170 3.69 -9.66 20.09
N ASP A 171 3.55 -10.34 21.23
CA ASP A 171 3.38 -11.80 21.28
C ASP A 171 1.95 -12.24 20.92
N ASP A 172 1.06 -11.28 20.77
CA ASP A 172 -0.31 -11.44 20.35
C ASP A 172 -0.46 -12.18 19.01
N ARG A 173 -1.60 -12.87 18.88
CA ARG A 173 -2.03 -13.60 17.70
C ARG A 173 -3.51 -13.33 17.44
N ALA A 174 -3.91 -13.52 16.19
CA ALA A 174 -5.31 -13.44 15.81
C ALA A 174 -6.11 -14.54 16.54
N THR A 175 -7.26 -14.16 17.07
CA THR A 175 -8.18 -15.05 17.77
C THR A 175 -9.23 -15.60 16.80
N GLY A 176 -9.59 -14.83 15.78
CA GLY A 176 -10.74 -15.11 14.91
C GLY A 176 -11.89 -14.14 15.14
N ASP A 177 -11.85 -13.36 16.23
CA ASP A 177 -12.67 -12.16 16.37
C ASP A 177 -12.00 -11.03 15.57
N TRP A 178 -12.29 -11.00 14.26
CA TRP A 178 -11.55 -10.18 13.31
C TRP A 178 -11.63 -8.68 13.58
N ALA A 179 -12.79 -8.18 14.00
CA ALA A 179 -12.95 -6.76 14.32
C ALA A 179 -12.15 -6.38 15.56
N HIS A 180 -12.18 -7.24 16.60
CA HIS A 180 -11.42 -7.04 17.81
C HIS A 180 -9.91 -7.14 17.57
N ASP A 181 -9.46 -8.15 16.82
CA ASP A 181 -8.05 -8.37 16.50
C ASP A 181 -7.46 -7.20 15.68
N VAL A 182 -8.21 -6.70 14.69
CA VAL A 182 -7.80 -5.50 13.92
C VAL A 182 -7.69 -4.28 14.84
N THR A 183 -8.67 -4.08 15.73
CA THR A 183 -8.67 -2.95 16.67
C THR A 183 -7.48 -3.01 17.63
N ARG A 184 -7.18 -4.19 18.18
CA ARG A 184 -6.01 -4.41 19.04
C ARG A 184 -4.71 -4.09 18.32
N LEU A 185 -4.54 -4.61 17.11
CA LEU A 185 -3.35 -4.35 16.30
C LEU A 185 -3.20 -2.86 15.98
N ALA A 186 -4.31 -2.19 15.62
CA ALA A 186 -4.29 -0.77 15.31
C ALA A 186 -3.89 0.08 16.51
N HIS A 187 -4.46 -0.21 17.68
CA HIS A 187 -4.10 0.45 18.93
C HIS A 187 -2.63 0.23 19.31
N ALA A 188 -2.15 -1.02 19.26
CA ALA A 188 -0.76 -1.34 19.56
C ALA A 188 0.21 -0.62 18.61
N ALA A 189 -0.11 -0.54 17.30
CA ALA A 189 0.71 0.20 16.35
C ALA A 189 0.79 1.71 16.67
N ALA A 190 -0.34 2.34 17.04
CA ALA A 190 -0.36 3.75 17.43
C ALA A 190 0.39 4.03 18.75
N LEU A 191 0.47 3.07 19.67
CA LEU A 191 1.29 3.20 20.87
C LEU A 191 2.79 3.18 20.56
N ARG A 192 3.22 2.46 19.51
CA ARG A 192 4.63 2.42 19.09
C ARG A 192 5.04 3.65 18.28
N ASP A 193 4.09 4.25 17.56
CA ASP A 193 4.30 5.44 16.76
C ASP A 193 3.04 6.33 16.82
N SER A 194 3.09 7.38 17.64
CA SER A 194 1.97 8.28 17.85
C SER A 194 1.61 9.11 16.62
N ALA A 195 2.50 9.21 15.63
CA ALA A 195 2.15 9.86 14.36
C ALA A 195 1.11 9.05 13.57
N LEU A 196 0.88 7.78 13.92
CA LEU A 196 -0.08 6.90 13.25
C LEU A 196 -1.45 6.84 13.94
N THR A 197 -1.71 7.64 14.99
CA THR A 197 -2.98 7.60 15.72
C THR A 197 -4.20 7.79 14.81
N ASP A 198 -4.16 8.76 13.90
CA ASP A 198 -5.27 9.01 12.97
C ASP A 198 -5.47 7.85 11.98
N LEU A 199 -4.38 7.24 11.50
CA LEU A 199 -4.47 6.07 10.62
C LEU A 199 -5.03 4.87 11.38
N ALA A 200 -4.57 4.62 12.60
CA ALA A 200 -5.09 3.55 13.44
C ALA A 200 -6.59 3.72 13.68
N ALA A 201 -7.07 4.93 13.98
CA ALA A 201 -8.49 5.23 14.13
C ALA A 201 -9.28 4.93 12.85
N GLN A 202 -8.77 5.34 11.67
CA GLN A 202 -9.41 5.03 10.39
C GLN A 202 -9.47 3.51 10.12
N VAL A 203 -8.43 2.75 10.51
CA VAL A 203 -8.40 1.28 10.38
C VAL A 203 -9.41 0.62 11.32
N THR A 204 -9.54 1.09 12.56
CA THR A 204 -10.56 0.62 13.51
C THR A 204 -11.97 0.88 12.98
N GLU A 205 -12.23 2.09 12.45
CA GLU A 205 -13.53 2.42 11.84
C GLU A 205 -13.81 1.55 10.60
N LEU A 206 -12.79 1.28 9.79
CA LEU A 206 -12.89 0.38 8.64
C LEU A 206 -13.30 -1.03 9.08
N ALA A 207 -12.68 -1.57 10.13
CA ALA A 207 -13.01 -2.88 10.68
C ALA A 207 -14.46 -2.92 11.19
N ALA A 208 -14.88 -1.93 11.99
CA ALA A 208 -16.24 -1.84 12.51
C ALA A 208 -17.29 -1.85 11.39
N ARG A 209 -17.05 -1.13 10.29
CA ARG A 209 -17.97 -1.04 9.14
C ARG A 209 -18.07 -2.34 8.34
N HIS A 210 -16.98 -3.08 8.20
CA HIS A 210 -16.91 -4.22 7.27
C HIS A 210 -16.99 -5.59 7.93
N LEU A 211 -16.62 -5.67 9.20
CA LEU A 211 -16.57 -6.93 9.95
C LEU A 211 -17.70 -7.00 10.99
N GLY A 212 -18.32 -5.85 11.31
CA GLY A 212 -19.30 -5.73 12.38
C GLY A 212 -18.69 -5.91 13.77
N THR A 213 -19.39 -5.48 14.81
CA THR A 213 -19.18 -6.03 16.14
C THR A 213 -19.82 -7.42 16.14
N GLY A 214 -19.03 -8.48 16.18
CA GLY A 214 -19.57 -9.80 16.47
C GLY A 214 -20.32 -9.74 17.81
N GLY A 215 -21.64 -9.83 17.75
CA GLY A 215 -22.55 -9.94 18.89
C GLY A 215 -23.94 -10.22 18.34
N ALA A 216 -24.59 -11.35 18.62
CA ALA A 216 -24.39 -12.40 19.63
C ALA A 216 -24.60 -13.79 19.01
#